data_AF-A0A7X8LQ25-F1
#
_entry.id   AF-A0A7X8LQ25-F1
#
_cell.length_a   1.000
_cell.length_b   1.000
_cell.length_c   1.000
_cell.angle_alpha   90.00
_cell.angle_beta   90.00
_cell.angle_gamma   90.00
#
_symmetry.space_group_name_H-M   'P 1'
#
loop_
_entity.id
_entity.type
_entity.pdbx_description
1 polymer ?
#
loop_
_entity_poly.entity_id
_entity_poly.type
_entity_poly.pdbx_seq_one_letter_code
_entity_poly.pdbx_strand_id
1 'polypeptide(L)' 'MVIIDQINDQYCMVVDGELRKVEKPKMKNIKHLQLTRVKADSIVELLDRGELPENHLIRKYLDGLKGTGEMVGKEG' A
#
# COMPACT_ATOMS: atom_id res chain seq x y z
N MET A 1 0.99 -1.67 5.65
CA MET A 1 1.78 -0.84 4.72
C MET A 1 1.22 -1.05 3.33
N VAL A 2 1.27 -0.03 2.48
CA VAL A 2 0.81 -0.05 1.09
C VAL A 2 2.03 0.14 0.18
N ILE A 3 2.07 -0.57 -0.95
CA ILE A 3 3.06 -0.34 -2.02
C ILE A 3 2.53 0.78 -2.90
N ILE A 4 3.34 1.81 -3.15
CA ILE A 4 2.94 2.98 -3.97
C ILE A 4 3.75 3.12 -5.26
N ASP A 5 4.85 2.38 -5.39
CA ASP A 5 5.68 2.41 -6.58
C ASP A 5 6.54 1.15 -6.68
N GLN A 6 6.81 0.71 -7.91
CA GLN A 6 7.73 -0.37 -8.23
C GLN A 6 9.01 0.22 -8.81
N ILE A 7 10.14 -0.02 -8.13
CA ILE A 7 11.44 0.48 -8.59
C ILE A 7 12.02 -0.46 -9.64
N ASN A 8 11.90 -1.77 -9.42
CA ASN A 8 12.30 -2.84 -10.32
C ASN A 8 11.70 -4.18 -9.83
N ASP A 9 12.15 -5.30 -10.39
CA ASP A 9 11.67 -6.65 -10.06
C ASP A 9 11.94 -7.09 -8.61
N GLN A 10 12.84 -6.42 -7.90
CA GLN A 10 13.26 -6.79 -6.55
C GLN A 10 12.85 -5.79 -5.49
N TYR A 11 12.59 -4.53 -5.85
CA TYR A 11 12.39 -3.45 -4.89
C TYR A 11 11.16 -2.61 -5.20
N CYS A 12 10.48 -2.19 -4.13
CA CYS A 12 9.32 -1.32 -4.20
C CYS A 12 9.37 -0.24 -3.11
N MET A 13 8.56 0.80 -3.26
CA MET A 13 8.35 1.84 -2.26
C MET A 13 7.11 1.52 -1.43
N VAL A 14 7.26 1.50 -0.10
CA VAL A 14 6.16 1.25 0.83
C VAL A 14 5.92 2.41 1.80
N VAL A 15 4.65 2.62 2.13
CA VAL A 15 4.17 3.67 3.03
C VAL A 15 3.14 3.13 4.03
N ASP A 16 3.00 3.82 5.15
CA ASP A 16 1.93 3.62 6.14
C ASP A 16 1.18 4.92 6.46
N GLY A 17 1.62 6.06 5.92
CA GLY A 17 1.00 7.36 6.12
C GLY A 17 1.29 8.00 7.49
N GLU A 18 2.11 7.37 8.33
CA GLU A 18 2.48 7.87 9.65
C GLU A 18 4.00 7.91 9.85
N LEU A 19 4.64 6.75 9.98
CA LEU A 19 6.08 6.62 10.10
C LEU A 19 6.75 6.71 8.72
N ARG A 20 6.15 6.09 7.71
CA ARG A 20 6.59 6.10 6.31
C ARG A 20 5.55 6.83 5.49
N LYS A 21 5.82 8.12 5.30
CA LYS A 21 4.98 9.02 4.53
C LYS A 21 5.24 8.92 3.03
N VAL A 22 4.30 9.38 2.21
CA VAL A 22 4.40 9.38 0.74
C VAL A 22 5.57 10.23 0.25
N GLU A 23 5.90 11.31 0.95
CA GLU A 23 7.03 12.18 0.63
C GLU A 23 8.38 11.55 1.03
N LYS A 24 8.37 10.54 1.90
CA LYS A 24 9.58 9.81 2.36
C LYS A 24 9.29 8.32 2.50
N PRO A 25 9.03 7.63 1.37
CA PRO A 25 8.67 6.22 1.38
C PRO A 25 9.86 5.37 1.79
N LYS A 26 9.59 4.13 2.20
CA LYS A 26 10.62 3.14 2.48
C LYS A 26 10.84 2.25 1.26
N MET A 27 12.07 2.19 0.75
CA MET A 27 12.46 1.13 -0.16
C MET A 27 12.51 -0.22 0.56
N LYS A 28 11.86 -1.24 0.02
CA LYS A 28 11.84 -2.60 0.57
C LYS A 28 12.07 -3.62 -0.55
N ASN A 29 12.87 -4.64 -0.25
CA ASN A 29 12.99 -5.78 -1.16
C ASN A 29 11.71 -6.63 -1.07
N ILE A 30 11.10 -6.94 -2.21
CA ILE A 30 9.83 -7.67 -2.34
C ILE A 30 9.91 -9.04 -1.64
N LYS A 31 11.07 -9.71 -1.64
CA LYS A 31 11.28 -11.01 -0.96
C LYS A 31 11.10 -10.95 0.57
N HIS A 32 11.11 -9.75 1.15
CA HIS A 32 10.92 -9.51 2.58
C HIS A 32 9.53 -8.96 2.91
N LEU A 33 8.63 -8.90 1.93
CA LEU A 33 7.23 -8.52 2.12
C LEU A 33 6.37 -9.77 2.23
N GLN A 34 5.44 -9.75 3.19
CA GLN A 34 4.30 -10.66 3.18
C GLN A 34 3.19 -9.96 2.40
N LEU A 35 3.05 -10.32 1.12
CA LEU A 35 2.00 -9.76 0.27
C LEU A 35 0.64 -10.30 0.70
N THR A 36 -0.37 -9.44 0.61
CA THR A 36 -1.77 -9.83 0.83
C THR A 36 -2.49 -9.84 -0.52
N ARG A 37 -3.69 -10.43 -0.56
CA ARG A 37 -4.58 -10.35 -1.73
C ARG A 37 -5.40 -9.06 -1.79
N VAL A 38 -5.08 -8.07 -0.95
CA VAL A 38 -5.79 -6.81 -0.86
C VAL A 38 -5.17 -5.81 -1.82
N LYS A 39 -5.99 -5.27 -2.72
CA LYS A 39 -5.64 -4.14 -3.57
C LYS A 39 -6.36 -2.89 -3.05
N ALA A 40 -5.61 -1.80 -2.88
CA ALA A 40 -6.14 -0.52 -2.44
C ALA A 40 -6.63 0.27 -3.64
N ASP A 41 -7.80 -0.10 -4.20
CA ASP A 41 -8.27 0.45 -5.48
C ASP A 41 -8.34 1.99 -5.49
N SER A 42 -8.82 2.62 -4.41
CA SER A 42 -8.83 4.08 -4.30
C SER A 42 -7.44 4.72 -4.33
N ILE A 43 -6.41 4.01 -3.87
CA ILE A 43 -5.02 4.47 -3.94
C ILE A 43 -4.45 4.23 -5.34
N VAL A 44 -4.77 3.10 -5.95
CA VAL A 44 -4.36 2.77 -7.33
C VAL A 44 -4.92 3.78 -8.32
N GLU A 45 -6.19 4.14 -8.22
CA GLU A 45 -6.82 5.15 -9.07
C GLU A 45 -6.13 6.52 -9.00
N LEU A 46 -5.60 6.91 -7.83
CA LEU A 46 -4.81 8.14 -7.69
C LEU A 46 -3.48 8.02 -8.42
N LEU A 47 -2.77 6.92 -8.20
CA LEU A 47 -1.47 6.66 -8.81
C LEU A 47 -1.57 6.57 -10.34
N ASP A 48 -2.63 5.94 -10.87
CA ASP A 48 -2.88 5.83 -12.31
C ASP A 48 -3.15 7.19 -12.97
N ARG A 49 -3.62 8.19 -12.19
CA ARG A 49 -3.75 9.59 -12.63
C ARG A 49 -2.46 10.41 -12.47
N GLY A 50 -1.39 9.82 -11.93
CA GLY A 50 -0.17 10.53 -11.57
C GLY A 50 -0.30 11.39 -10.30
N GLU A 51 -1.36 11.18 -9.52
CA GLU A 51 -1.59 11.86 -8.25
C GLU A 51 -0.99 11.06 -7.09
N LEU A 52 -0.35 11.76 -6.16
CA LEU A 52 0.15 11.13 -4.94
C LEU A 52 -0.97 11.06 -3.89
N PRO A 53 -1.25 9.89 -3.31
CA PRO A 53 -2.24 9.78 -2.24
C PRO A 53 -1.79 10.56 -1.00
N GLU A 54 -2.73 11.20 -0.32
CA GLU A 54 -2.41 11.86 0.95
C GLU A 54 -2.15 10.85 2.07
N ASN A 55 -1.23 11.20 2.97
CA ASN A 55 -0.88 10.37 4.14
C ASN A 55 -2.09 10.00 5.01
N HIS A 56 -3.07 10.90 5.14
CA HIS A 56 -4.27 10.64 5.93
C HIS A 56 -5.21 9.60 5.27
N LEU A 57 -5.26 9.57 3.93
CA LEU A 57 -6.03 8.60 3.17
C LEU A 57 -5.47 7.18 3.36
N ILE A 58 -4.14 7.04 3.28
CA ILE A 58 -3.44 5.77 3.51
C ILE A 58 -3.71 5.24 4.92
N ARG A 59 -3.61 6.10 5.95
CA ARG A 59 -3.91 5.71 7.34
C ARG A 59 -5.34 5.21 7.48
N LYS A 60 -6.31 5.97 6.96
CA LYS A 60 -7.74 5.61 7.00
C LYS A 60 -7.99 4.25 6.32
N TYR A 61 -7.37 4.02 5.16
CA TYR A 61 -7.49 2.74 4.46
C TYR A 61 -6.90 1.59 5.30
N LEU A 62 -5.69 1.75 5.82
CA LEU A 62 -5.01 0.73 6.64
C LEU A 62 -5.75 0.46 7.95
N ASP A 63 -6.34 1.47 8.59
CA ASP A 63 -7.12 1.30 9.82
C ASP A 63 -8.45 0.60 9.54
N GLY A 64 -9.08 0.87 8.39
CA GLY A 64 -10.25 0.13 7.92
C GLY A 64 -9.98 -1.37 7.81
N LEU A 65 -8.81 -1.76 7.29
CA LEU A 65 -8.40 -3.17 7.20
C LEU A 65 -8.16 -3.83 8.56
N LYS A 66 -7.73 -3.08 9.58
CA LYS A 66 -7.54 -3.61 10.94
C LYS A 66 -8.88 -3.84 11.65
N GLY A 67 -9.90 -3.04 11.34
CA GLY A 67 -11.24 -3.19 11.88
C GLY A 67 -12.03 -4.36 11.27
N THR A 68 -11.67 -4.78 10.07
CA THR A 68 -12.22 -5.98 9.42
C THR A 68 -11.33 -7.18 9.69
N GLY A 69 -11.54 -7.86 10.82
CA GLY A 69 -10.97 -9.18 11.01
C GLY A 69 -11.58 -10.16 10.01
N GLU A 70 -10.96 -10.35 8.85
CA GLU A 70 -10.91 -11.62 8.10
C GLU A 70 -10.14 -11.49 6.77
N MET A 71 -9.26 -12.46 6.55
CA MET A 71 -8.59 -12.71 5.28
C MET A 71 -9.62 -13.20 4.26
N VAL A 72 -10.05 -12.35 3.33
CA VAL A 72 -10.80 -12.86 2.17
C VAL A 72 -9.83 -13.23 1.06
N GLY A 73 -9.30 -14.45 1.17
CA GLY A 73 -9.00 -15.24 -0.01
C GLY A 73 -10.31 -15.84 -0.51
N LYS A 74 -10.78 -15.43 -1.69
CA LYS A 74 -11.68 -16.25 -2.50
C LYS A 74 -11.20 -16.26 -3.93
N GLU A 75 -10.83 -17.46 -4.35
CA GLU A 75 -10.59 -17.87 -5.72
C GLU A 75 -11.88 -17.74 -6.54
N GLY A 76 -11.73 -17.45 -7.82
CA GLY A 76 -12.76 -17.49 -8.86
C GLY A 76 -12.08 -17.56 -10.21
#